data_AF-A0A353T0B4-F1
#
_entry.id   AF-A0A353T0B4-F1
#
_cell.length_a   1.000
_cell.length_b   1.000
_cell.length_c   1.000
_cell.angle_alpha   90.00
_cell.angle_beta   90.00
_cell.angle_gamma   90.00
#
_symmetry.space_group_name_H-M   'P 1'
#
loop_
_entity.id
_entity.type
_entity.pdbx_description
1 polymer ?
#
loop_
_entity_poly.entity_id
_entity_poly.type
_entity_poly.pdbx_seq_one_letter_code
_entity_poly.pdbx_strand_id
1 'polypeptide(L)' 'MPKKNSSNKPVCSFRLSYGCIRQLKDLAGNMGRSEGDVVEVSIDRMYREEIRFGDLMIGEGQKPEDLYKTEKKEE' A
#
# COMPACT_ATOMS: atom_id res chain seq x y z
N MET A 1 25.10 -9.22 -29.70
CA MET A 1 24.24 -8.29 -28.92
C MET A 1 24.68 -8.32 -27.47
N PRO A 2 24.95 -7.18 -26.81
CA PRO A 2 25.33 -7.18 -25.41
C PRO A 2 24.10 -7.56 -24.58
N LYS A 3 24.21 -8.66 -23.82
CA LYS A 3 23.21 -9.05 -22.83
C LYS A 3 23.24 -8.03 -21.70
N LYS A 4 22.36 -7.03 -21.76
CA LYS A 4 22.09 -6.18 -20.60
C LYS A 4 21.54 -7.12 -19.53
N ASN A 5 22.14 -7.13 -18.34
CA ASN A 5 21.60 -7.81 -17.17
C ASN A 5 20.28 -7.12 -16.80
N SER A 6 19.22 -7.38 -17.58
CA SER A 6 17.89 -6.97 -17.20
C SER A 6 17.55 -7.77 -15.96
N SER A 7 17.24 -7.05 -14.88
CA SER A 7 16.54 -7.62 -13.74
C SER A 7 15.41 -8.52 -14.27
N ASN A 8 15.48 -9.83 -14.02
CA ASN A 8 14.44 -10.81 -14.39
C ASN A 8 13.11 -10.56 -13.65
N LYS A 9 12.98 -9.43 -12.94
CA LYS A 9 11.77 -9.06 -12.22
C LYS A 9 10.65 -8.75 -13.24
N PRO A 10 9.43 -9.27 -13.02
CA PRO A 10 8.29 -8.96 -13.87
C PRO A 10 7.98 -7.46 -13.80
N VAL A 11 7.63 -6.89 -14.95
CA VAL A 11 7.22 -5.48 -15.04
C VAL A 11 5.74 -5.40 -14.75
N CYS A 12 5.38 -4.72 -13.65
CA CYS A 12 4.00 -4.43 -13.29
C CYS A 12 3.68 -2.95 -13.53
N SER A 13 2.46 -2.65 -13.99
CA SER A 13 1.96 -1.29 -14.11
C SER A 13 0.87 -1.04 -13.07
N PHE A 14 0.97 0.08 -12.36
CA PHE A 14 0.01 0.49 -11.35
C PHE A 14 -0.75 1.74 -11.80
N ARG A 15 -2.04 1.79 -11.51
CA ARG A 15 -2.85 3.01 -11.65
C ARG A 15 -2.94 3.69 -10.30
N LEU A 16 -2.22 4.79 -10.15
CA LEU A 16 -2.16 5.56 -8.92
C LEU A 16 -2.79 6.94 -9.13
N SER A 17 -3.25 7.55 -8.04
CA SER A 17 -3.73 8.94 -8.08
C SER A 17 -2.57 9.89 -8.40
N TYR A 18 -2.89 11.05 -8.99
CA TYR A 18 -1.88 12.05 -9.33
C TYR A 18 -1.07 12.51 -8.11
N GLY A 19 -1.71 12.68 -6.95
CA GLY A 19 -1.05 13.04 -5.70
C GLY A 19 -0.06 11.97 -5.23
N CYS A 20 -0.44 10.70 -5.34
CA CYS A 20 0.42 9.57 -4.98
C CYS A 20 1.66 9.51 -5.88
N ILE A 21 1.51 9.71 -7.20
CA ILE A 21 2.65 9.75 -8.14
C ILE A 21 3.63 10.86 -7.75
N ARG A 22 3.11 12.05 -7.42
CA ARG A 22 3.96 13.18 -6.99
C ARG A 22 4.72 12.87 -5.71
N GLN A 23 4.04 12.36 -4.68
CA GLN A 23 4.65 11.98 -3.42
C GLN A 23 5.72 10.89 -3.61
N LEU A 24 5.45 9.91 -4.47
CA LEU A 24 6.40 8.85 -4.79
C LEU A 24 7.66 9.41 -5.44
N LYS A 25 7.51 10.34 -6.38
CA LYS A 25 8.63 11.00 -7.06
C LYS A 25 9.46 11.85 -6.11
N ASP A 26 8.81 12.62 -5.24
CA ASP A 26 9.49 13.44 -4.23
C ASP A 26 10.25 12.54 -3.23
N LEU A 27 9.64 11.42 -2.82
CA LEU A 27 10.27 10.44 -1.93
C LEU A 27 11.46 9.74 -2.59
N ALA A 28 11.33 9.32 -3.85
CA ALA A 28 12.41 8.71 -4.63
C ALA A 28 13.58 9.69 -4.81
N GLY A 29 13.28 10.96 -5.10
CA GLY A 29 14.28 12.03 -5.17
C GLY A 29 15.02 12.24 -3.85
N ASN A 30 14.29 12.32 -2.74
CA ASN A 30 14.88 12.49 -1.40
C ASN A 30 15.75 11.29 -0.97
N MET A 31 15.37 10.08 -1.34
CA MET A 31 16.10 8.86 -1.00
C MET A 31 17.24 8.52 -1.97
N GLY A 32 17.33 9.21 -3.12
CA GLY A 32 18.30 8.89 -4.17
C GLY A 32 18.09 7.50 -4.78
N ARG A 33 16.84 7.02 -4.80
CA ARG A 33 16.46 5.68 -5.28
C ARG A 33 15.54 5.77 -6.50
N SER A 34 15.38 4.66 -7.21
CA SER A 34 14.41 4.57 -8.29
C SER A 34 12.99 4.50 -7.71
N GLU A 35 12.01 5.03 -8.44
CA GLU A 35 10.59 4.94 -8.07
C GLU A 35 10.16 3.48 -7.83
N GLY A 36 10.65 2.54 -8.63
CA GLY A 36 10.38 1.11 -8.46
C GLY A 36 10.93 0.52 -7.17
N ASP A 37 12.14 0.92 -6.75
CA ASP A 37 12.76 0.48 -5.49
C ASP A 37 11.96 0.99 -4.28
N VAL A 38 11.49 2.24 -4.36
CA VAL A 38 10.62 2.84 -3.32
C VAL A 38 9.27 2.12 -3.23
N VAL A 39 8.66 1.78 -4.38
CA VAL A 39 7.40 1.01 -4.42
C VAL A 39 7.61 -0.38 -3.81
N GLU A 40 8.69 -1.08 -4.17
CA GLU A 40 8.99 -2.43 -3.67
C GLU A 40 9.17 -2.45 -2.15
N VAL A 41 9.95 -1.51 -1.60
CA VAL A 41 10.14 -1.38 -0.14
C VAL A 41 8.83 -1.00 0.55
N SER A 42 8.02 -0.15 -0.07
CA SER A 42 6.73 0.24 0.49
C SER A 42 5.77 -0.96 0.58
N ILE A 43 5.69 -1.78 -0.47
CA ILE A 43 4.84 -2.98 -0.49
C ILE A 43 5.37 -4.03 0.51
N ASP A 44 6.68 -4.28 0.56
CA ASP A 44 7.26 -5.21 1.55
C ASP A 44 6.97 -4.75 2.97
N ARG A 45 7.11 -3.46 3.25
CA ARG A 45 6.80 -2.89 4.57
C ARG A 45 5.31 -2.99 4.90
N MET A 46 4.42 -2.67 3.95
CA MET A 46 2.98 -2.83 4.13
C MET A 46 2.62 -4.28 4.42
N TYR A 47 3.13 -5.23 3.63
CA TYR A 47 2.86 -6.66 3.83
C TYR A 47 3.39 -7.18 5.17
N ARG A 48 4.57 -6.71 5.60
CA ARG A 48 5.11 -7.05 6.93
C ARG A 48 4.28 -6.43 8.05
N GLU A 49 3.82 -5.20 7.88
CA GLU A 49 2.94 -4.53 8.84
C GLU A 49 1.57 -5.23 8.88
N GLU A 50 1.02 -5.67 7.74
CA GLU A 50 -0.18 -6.51 7.66
C GLU A 50 0.00 -7.85 8.37
N ILE A 51 1.14 -8.53 8.25
CA ILE A 51 1.38 -9.76 9.03
C ILE A 51 1.52 -9.45 10.52
N ARG A 52 2.19 -8.35 10.86
CA ARG A 52 2.47 -7.99 12.27
C ARG A 52 1.24 -7.48 13.01
N PHE A 53 0.36 -6.78 12.32
CA PHE A 53 -0.83 -6.13 12.88
C PHE A 53 -2.14 -6.69 12.32
N GLY A 54 -2.09 -7.73 11.47
CA GLY A 54 -3.25 -8.35 10.84
C GLY A 54 -4.22 -8.96 11.85
N ASP A 55 -3.70 -9.49 12.96
CA ASP A 55 -4.51 -9.94 14.10
C ASP A 55 -4.99 -8.79 15.01
N LEU A 56 -4.44 -7.57 14.87
CA LEU A 56 -4.75 -6.42 15.72
C LEU A 56 -5.80 -5.47 15.10
N MET A 57 -6.03 -5.53 13.79
CA MET A 57 -6.95 -4.63 13.07
C MET A 57 -8.34 -5.21 12.81
N ILE A 58 -8.55 -6.50 13.05
CA ILE A 58 -9.90 -7.06 13.26
C ILE A 58 -10.04 -7.17 14.77
N GLY A 59 -10.48 -6.10 15.43
CA GLY A 59 -10.87 -6.18 16.84
C GLY A 59 -11.83 -7.37 17.00
N GLU A 60 -11.48 -8.30 17.87
CA GLU A 60 -12.25 -9.51 18.18
C GLU A 60 -13.76 -9.16 18.31
N GLY A 61 -14.54 -9.50 17.28
CA GLY A 61 -16.00 -9.52 17.35
C GLY A 61 -16.79 -8.41 16.65
N GLN A 62 -16.19 -7.35 16.09
CA GLN A 62 -17.00 -6.32 15.40
C GLN A 62 -17.20 -6.64 13.92
N LYS A 63 -18.40 -7.11 13.59
CA LYS A 63 -18.89 -7.18 12.22
C LYS A 63 -19.10 -5.76 11.69
N PRO A 64 -18.88 -5.48 10.39
CA PRO A 64 -19.15 -4.17 9.79
C PRO A 64 -20.63 -3.74 9.91
N GLU A 65 -21.51 -4.69 10.24
CA GLU A 65 -22.94 -4.49 10.53
C GLU A 65 -23.19 -3.68 11.82
N ASP A 66 -22.28 -3.70 12.80
CA ASP A 66 -22.43 -3.00 14.08
C ASP A 66 -22.23 -1.47 13.98
N LEU A 67 -21.61 -1.00 12.90
CA LEU A 67 -21.39 0.44 12.64
C LEU A 67 -22.61 1.15 12.04
N TYR A 68 -23.67 0.42 11.67
CA TYR A 68 -24.89 0.97 11.07
C TYR A 68 -26.10 1.02 12.04
N LYS A 69 -25.88 1.28 13.34
CA LYS A 69 -26.99 1.64 14.23
C LYS A 69 -27.36 3.12 14.04
N THR A 70 -28.11 3.41 12.98
CA THR A 70 -28.94 4.62 12.92
C THR A 70 -29.96 4.52 14.05
N GLU A 71 -29.85 5.40 15.04
CA GLU A 71 -30.84 5.57 16.10
C GLU A 71 -32.22 5.74 15.45
N LYS A 72 -33.12 4.77 15.65
CA LYS A 72 -34.54 5.00 15.39
C LYS A 72 -34.99 6.01 16.44
N LYS A 73 -35.17 7.26 16.03
CA LYS A 73 -36.01 8.21 16.76
C LYS A 73 -37.43 7.64 16.76
N GLU A 74 -37.83 7.06 17.89
CA GLU A 74 -39.23 6.96 18.26
C GLU A 74 -39.68 8.34 18.75
N GLU A 75 -40.56 8.99 17.97
CA GLU A 75 -41.75 9.73 18.44
C GLU A 75 -42.65 10.04 17.22
#